data_AF-A0A6V7KWU2-F1
#
_entry.id   AF-A0A6V7KWU2-F1
#
_cell.length_a   1.000
_cell.length_b   1.000
_cell.length_c   1.000
_cell.angle_alpha   90.00
_cell.angle_beta   90.00
_cell.angle_gamma   90.00
#
_symmetry.space_group_name_H-M   'P 1'
#
loop_
_entity.id
_entity.type
_entity.pdbx_description
1 polymer ?
#
loop_
_entity_poly.entity_id
_entity_poly.type
_entity_poly.pdbx_seq_one_letter_code
_entity_poly.pdbx_strand_id
1 'polypeptide(L)'
;CMQDHIKFCPNVRPGSGQVYKCLMQHKLDRTMSKSCQDQLSRRERLIASDYKVSKGLVKACKEDIKLNHCRRSVSEDKEIRLAQILLCLETALKNNTKIDPDCQKEMFDHRKILLEDYRLSPEIVDGCSRDIPKFCNGLEVGGVTIHCLMEHTKARRQKNKITSECQRALEILIK
;
A
#
# COMPACT_ATOMS: atom_id res chain seq x y z
N CYS A 1 -8.37 8.14 -18.72
CA CYS A 1 -8.82 6.73 -18.79
C CYS A 1 -10.26 6.52 -19.31
N MET A 2 -10.91 7.45 -20.02
CA MET A 2 -12.35 7.26 -20.37
C MET A 2 -12.60 6.05 -21.28
N GLN A 3 -11.82 5.91 -22.36
CA GLN A 3 -11.95 4.79 -23.28
C GLN A 3 -11.65 3.44 -22.61
N ASP A 4 -10.60 3.39 -21.78
CA ASP A 4 -10.27 2.19 -21.00
C ASP A 4 -11.35 1.85 -19.97
N HIS A 5 -12.00 2.85 -19.37
CA HIS A 5 -13.13 2.63 -18.44
C HIS A 5 -14.30 1.97 -19.15
N ILE A 6 -14.70 2.47 -20.33
CA ILE A 6 -15.77 1.86 -21.13
C ILE A 6 -15.41 0.42 -21.52
N LYS A 7 -14.15 0.17 -21.87
CA LYS A 7 -13.68 -1.13 -22.32
C LYS A 7 -13.59 -2.17 -21.21
N PHE A 8 -12.90 -1.86 -20.12
CA PHE A 8 -12.57 -2.83 -19.06
C PHE A 8 -13.60 -2.84 -17.93
N CYS A 9 -14.28 -1.71 -17.71
CA CYS A 9 -15.09 -1.47 -16.52
C CYS A 9 -16.48 -0.86 -16.85
N PRO A 10 -17.21 -1.36 -17.87
CA PRO A 10 -18.43 -0.72 -18.38
C PRO A 10 -19.55 -0.61 -17.32
N ASN A 11 -19.59 -1.55 -16.39
CA ASN A 11 -20.64 -1.64 -15.36
C ASN A 11 -20.32 -0.80 -14.11
N VAL A 12 -19.14 -0.17 -14.05
CA VAL A 12 -18.72 0.60 -12.88
C VAL A 12 -19.12 2.06 -13.04
N ARG A 13 -19.91 2.57 -12.08
CA ARG A 13 -20.39 3.96 -12.13
C ARG A 13 -19.23 4.98 -12.05
N PRO A 14 -19.18 5.95 -12.99
CA PRO A 14 -18.22 7.05 -12.95
C PRO A 14 -18.21 7.81 -11.61
N GLY A 15 -17.07 8.41 -11.27
CA GLY A 15 -16.92 9.24 -10.07
C GLY A 15 -16.77 8.48 -8.75
N SER A 16 -17.01 7.17 -8.76
CA SER A 16 -16.76 6.28 -7.63
C SER A 16 -15.28 5.87 -7.51
N GLY A 17 -14.83 5.53 -6.30
CA GLY A 17 -13.52 4.90 -6.09
C GLY A 17 -13.39 3.53 -6.79
N GLN A 18 -14.52 2.91 -7.15
CA GLN A 18 -14.56 1.60 -7.80
C GLN A 18 -14.01 1.63 -9.23
N VAL A 19 -14.15 2.75 -9.96
CA VAL A 19 -13.59 2.86 -11.32
C VAL A 19 -12.08 2.70 -11.29
N TYR A 20 -11.42 3.36 -10.34
CA TYR A 20 -9.97 3.22 -10.14
C TYR A 20 -9.58 1.78 -9.81
N LYS A 21 -10.28 1.15 -8.85
CA LYS A 21 -10.01 -0.24 -8.45
C LYS A 21 -10.15 -1.21 -9.62
N CYS A 22 -11.21 -1.07 -10.41
CA CYS A 22 -11.42 -1.90 -11.58
C CYS A 22 -10.32 -1.66 -12.64
N LEU A 23 -10.05 -0.42 -13.01
CA LEU A 23 -9.00 -0.10 -14.00
C LEU A 23 -7.62 -0.60 -13.56
N MET A 24 -7.32 -0.56 -12.25
CA MET A 24 -6.05 -1.05 -11.72
C MET A 24 -5.86 -2.56 -11.95
N GLN A 25 -6.93 -3.36 -11.89
CA GLN A 25 -6.87 -4.80 -12.18
C GLN A 25 -6.46 -5.10 -13.63
N HIS A 26 -6.68 -4.14 -14.54
CA HIS A 26 -6.34 -4.23 -15.96
C HIS A 26 -5.11 -3.38 -16.33
N LYS A 27 -4.39 -2.79 -15.37
CA LYS A 27 -3.26 -1.89 -15.63
C LYS A 27 -2.18 -2.52 -16.50
N LEU A 28 -1.94 -3.82 -16.37
CA LEU A 28 -0.91 -4.55 -17.15
C LEU A 28 -1.47 -5.22 -18.42
N ASP A 29 -2.75 -5.02 -18.73
CA ASP A 29 -3.34 -5.53 -19.96
C ASP A 29 -2.68 -4.84 -21.17
N ARG A 30 -2.24 -5.65 -22.15
CA ARG A 30 -1.54 -5.18 -23.36
C ARG A 30 -2.38 -4.19 -24.18
N THR A 31 -3.69 -4.24 -24.00
CA THR A 31 -4.65 -3.46 -24.76
C THR A 31 -5.20 -2.27 -23.97
N MET A 32 -4.68 -2.01 -22.77
CA MET A 32 -4.90 -0.77 -22.03
C MET A 32 -4.00 0.35 -22.57
N SER A 33 -4.56 1.54 -22.70
CA SER A 33 -3.80 2.68 -23.21
C SER A 33 -2.65 3.06 -22.26
N LYS A 34 -1.47 3.34 -22.83
CA LYS A 34 -0.29 3.76 -22.05
C LYS A 34 -0.58 5.00 -21.20
N SER A 35 -1.33 5.96 -21.75
CA SER A 35 -1.77 7.15 -21.01
C SER A 35 -2.61 6.80 -19.78
N CYS A 36 -3.51 5.81 -19.86
CA CYS A 36 -4.26 5.38 -18.68
C CYS A 36 -3.37 4.64 -17.68
N GLN A 37 -2.48 3.76 -18.12
CA GLN A 37 -1.51 3.08 -17.23
C GLN A 37 -0.67 4.09 -16.44
N ASP A 38 -0.21 5.16 -17.08
CA ASP A 38 0.59 6.20 -16.44
C ASP A 38 -0.25 7.03 -15.45
N GLN A 39 -1.51 7.34 -15.80
CA GLN A 39 -2.45 8.00 -14.88
C GLN A 39 -2.76 7.13 -13.65
N LEU A 40 -2.95 5.82 -13.83
CA LEU A 40 -3.16 4.87 -12.74
C LEU A 40 -1.93 4.80 -11.84
N SER A 41 -0.73 4.69 -12.41
CA SER A 41 0.55 4.67 -11.66
C SER A 41 0.78 5.96 -10.88
N ARG A 42 0.47 7.12 -11.48
CA ARG A 42 0.55 8.41 -10.77
C ARG A 42 -0.43 8.46 -9.60
N ARG A 43 -1.66 7.98 -9.81
CA ARG A 43 -2.68 7.95 -8.77
C ARG A 43 -2.34 6.99 -7.63
N GLU A 44 -1.75 5.85 -7.95
CA GLU A 44 -1.25 4.87 -6.99
C GLU A 44 -0.20 5.47 -6.05
N ARG A 45 0.81 6.17 -6.59
CA ARG A 45 1.80 6.92 -5.79
C ARG A 45 1.16 7.94 -4.87
N LEU A 46 0.17 8.69 -5.36
CA LEU A 46 -0.54 9.67 -4.54
C LEU A 46 -1.36 9.02 -3.43
N ILE A 47 -1.96 7.85 -3.69
CA ILE A 47 -2.70 7.10 -2.67
C ILE A 47 -1.75 6.57 -1.61
N ALA A 48 -0.60 6.03 -2.00
CA ALA A 48 0.43 5.55 -1.07
C ALA A 48 1.00 6.66 -0.17
N SER A 49 1.11 7.89 -0.70
CA SER A 49 1.62 9.04 0.06
C SER A 49 0.56 9.71 0.94
N ASP A 50 -0.69 9.82 0.46
CA ASP A 50 -1.78 10.46 1.21
C ASP A 50 -3.11 9.72 0.99
N TYR A 51 -3.56 9.02 2.03
CA TYR A 51 -4.84 8.30 1.97
C TYR A 51 -6.04 9.16 1.69
N LYS A 52 -5.95 10.48 1.93
CA LYS A 52 -7.04 11.41 1.60
C LYS A 52 -7.36 11.41 0.10
N VAL A 53 -6.42 10.97 -0.73
CA VAL A 53 -6.58 10.78 -2.17
C VAL A 53 -7.44 9.55 -2.50
N SER A 54 -7.45 8.54 -1.62
CA SER A 54 -8.32 7.37 -1.73
C SER A 54 -9.72 7.68 -1.22
N LYS A 55 -10.64 8.00 -2.14
CA LYS A 55 -12.06 8.22 -1.82
C LYS A 55 -12.71 7.03 -1.09
N GLY A 56 -12.27 5.80 -1.37
CA GLY A 56 -12.77 4.58 -0.71
C GLY A 56 -12.36 4.55 0.75
N LEU A 57 -11.05 4.57 1.01
CA LEU A 57 -10.47 4.53 2.35
C LEU A 57 -10.96 5.68 3.25
N VAL A 58 -10.98 6.91 2.74
CA VAL A 58 -11.48 8.08 3.52
C VAL A 58 -12.93 7.91 3.91
N LYS A 59 -13.75 7.39 3.00
CA LYS A 59 -15.19 7.24 3.25
C LYS A 59 -15.46 6.10 4.23
N ALA A 60 -14.86 4.93 3.98
CA ALA A 60 -15.11 3.73 4.75
C ALA A 60 -14.57 3.85 6.18
N CYS A 61 -13.35 4.34 6.36
CA CYS A 61 -12.69 4.40 7.66
C CYS A 61 -12.98 5.67 8.47
N LYS A 62 -13.83 6.58 7.98
CA LYS A 62 -14.02 7.90 8.61
C LYS A 62 -14.41 7.79 10.09
N GLU A 63 -15.43 6.97 10.38
CA GLU A 63 -15.95 6.83 11.74
C GLU A 63 -15.00 6.00 12.61
N ASP A 64 -14.41 4.93 12.06
CA ASP A 64 -13.42 4.12 12.78
C ASP A 64 -12.20 4.94 13.23
N ILE A 65 -11.68 5.81 12.36
CA ILE A 65 -10.57 6.73 12.69
C ILE A 65 -10.95 7.65 13.86
N LYS A 66 -12.21 8.11 13.88
CA LYS A 66 -12.71 9.03 14.91
C LYS A 66 -12.89 8.30 16.24
N LEU A 67 -13.56 7.15 16.23
CA LEU A 67 -13.89 6.35 17.42
C LEU A 67 -12.64 5.80 18.10
N ASN A 68 -11.63 5.41 17.33
CA ASN A 68 -10.36 4.89 17.86
C ASN A 68 -9.31 5.98 18.09
N HIS A 69 -9.67 7.26 17.95
CA HIS A 69 -8.80 8.41 18.17
C HIS A 69 -7.48 8.38 17.38
N CYS A 70 -7.46 7.76 16.20
CA CYS A 70 -6.24 7.56 15.40
C CYS A 70 -5.62 8.85 14.84
N ARG A 71 -6.21 10.02 15.11
CA ARG A 71 -5.68 11.35 14.74
C ARG A 71 -5.03 12.11 15.90
N ARG A 72 -5.04 11.58 17.14
CA ARG A 72 -4.67 12.36 18.33
C ARG A 72 -3.18 12.72 18.42
N SER A 73 -2.29 11.91 17.83
CA SER A 73 -0.84 12.08 17.93
C SER A 73 -0.12 11.71 16.64
N VAL A 74 -0.65 12.18 15.51
CA VAL A 74 -0.07 11.89 14.20
C VAL A 74 0.87 12.99 13.73
N SER A 75 1.84 12.63 12.90
CA SER A 75 2.75 13.58 12.25
C SER A 75 1.99 14.57 11.36
N GLU A 76 2.59 15.75 11.12
CA GLU A 76 2.10 16.67 10.08
C GLU A 76 2.46 16.19 8.67
N ASP A 77 3.55 15.43 8.56
CA ASP A 77 3.94 14.74 7.34
C ASP A 77 2.84 13.77 6.90
N LYS A 78 2.44 13.85 5.63
CA LYS A 78 1.29 13.12 5.10
C LYS A 78 1.52 11.61 5.06
N GLU A 79 2.73 11.19 4.70
CA GLU A 79 3.10 9.78 4.54
C GLU A 79 3.18 9.12 5.91
N ILE A 80 3.89 9.78 6.84
CA ILE A 80 4.01 9.30 8.23
C ILE A 80 2.64 9.26 8.91
N ARG A 81 1.82 10.30 8.73
CA ARG A 81 0.46 10.35 9.28
C ARG A 81 -0.41 9.21 8.77
N LEU A 82 -0.31 8.88 7.49
CA LEU A 82 -1.04 7.76 6.91
C LEU A 82 -0.61 6.44 7.59
N ALA A 83 0.68 6.14 7.61
CA ALA A 83 1.20 4.95 8.25
C ALA A 83 0.73 4.82 9.71
N GLN A 84 0.75 5.92 10.47
CA GLN A 84 0.28 5.95 11.86
C GLN A 84 -1.23 5.71 12.01
N ILE A 85 -2.06 6.26 11.13
CA ILE A 85 -3.51 6.04 11.16
C ILE A 85 -3.84 4.58 10.86
N LEU A 86 -3.20 3.98 9.84
CA LEU A 86 -3.42 2.58 9.49
C LEU A 86 -2.95 1.66 10.63
N LEU A 87 -1.77 1.89 11.19
CA LEU A 87 -1.26 1.12 12.31
C LEU A 87 -2.18 1.20 13.54
N CYS A 88 -2.77 2.37 13.80
CA CYS A 88 -3.74 2.54 14.87
C CYS A 88 -5.01 1.70 14.64
N LEU A 89 -5.58 1.73 13.44
CA LEU A 89 -6.76 0.93 13.09
C LEU A 89 -6.46 -0.58 13.11
N GLU A 90 -5.28 -0.99 12.65
CA GLU A 90 -4.84 -2.39 12.72
C GLU A 90 -4.65 -2.86 14.17
N THR A 91 -4.16 -1.97 15.03
CA THR A 91 -4.03 -2.25 16.47
C THR A 91 -5.42 -2.38 17.12
N ALA A 92 -6.37 -1.51 16.75
CA ALA A 92 -7.76 -1.61 17.21
C ALA A 92 -8.39 -2.95 16.81
N LEU A 93 -8.21 -3.38 15.55
CA LEU A 93 -8.63 -4.70 15.07
C LEU A 93 -8.03 -5.85 15.89
N LYS A 94 -6.71 -5.82 16.13
CA LYS A 94 -6.01 -6.85 16.91
C LYS A 94 -6.48 -6.93 18.36
N ASN A 95 -6.92 -5.81 18.92
CA ASN A 95 -7.50 -5.73 20.26
C ASN A 95 -8.99 -6.10 20.30
N ASN A 96 -9.52 -6.77 19.26
CA ASN A 96 -10.93 -7.13 19.10
C ASN A 96 -11.90 -5.93 19.11
N THR A 97 -11.41 -4.73 18.77
CA THR A 97 -12.31 -3.59 18.55
C THR A 97 -13.00 -3.75 17.21
N LYS A 98 -14.32 -3.50 17.18
CA LYS A 98 -15.09 -3.57 15.95
C LYS A 98 -14.71 -2.42 15.03
N ILE A 99 -14.06 -2.74 13.92
CA ILE A 99 -13.86 -1.85 12.78
C ILE A 99 -14.83 -2.26 11.67
N ASP A 100 -15.39 -1.29 10.96
CA ASP A 100 -16.33 -1.58 9.87
C ASP A 100 -15.70 -2.48 8.79
N PRO A 101 -16.39 -3.54 8.31
CA PRO A 101 -15.85 -4.43 7.28
C PRO A 101 -15.40 -3.73 5.99
N ASP A 102 -16.08 -2.66 5.58
CA ASP A 102 -15.68 -1.87 4.42
C ASP A 102 -14.38 -1.11 4.72
N CYS A 103 -14.20 -0.60 5.95
CA CYS A 103 -12.93 0.02 6.35
C CYS A 103 -11.80 -1.01 6.34
N GLN A 104 -12.01 -2.20 6.91
CA GLN A 104 -11.01 -3.28 6.91
C GLN A 104 -10.58 -3.64 5.49
N LYS A 105 -11.54 -3.73 4.56
CA LYS A 105 -11.26 -3.99 3.15
C LYS A 105 -10.42 -2.88 2.52
N GLU A 106 -10.73 -1.62 2.76
CA GLU A 106 -9.93 -0.50 2.25
C GLU A 106 -8.53 -0.44 2.87
N MET A 107 -8.38 -0.78 4.16
CA MET A 107 -7.07 -0.91 4.81
C MET A 107 -6.23 -2.00 4.14
N PHE A 108 -6.83 -3.16 3.88
CA PHE A 108 -6.17 -4.26 3.19
C PHE A 108 -5.79 -3.89 1.75
N ASP A 109 -6.70 -3.25 1.00
CA ASP A 109 -6.44 -2.78 -0.36
C ASP A 109 -5.27 -1.78 -0.38
N HIS A 110 -5.20 -0.88 0.61
CA HIS A 110 -4.09 0.06 0.73
C HIS A 110 -2.77 -0.65 1.04
N ARG A 111 -2.78 -1.61 1.96
CA ARG A 111 -1.61 -2.44 2.27
C ARG A 111 -1.08 -3.18 1.05
N LYS A 112 -1.97 -3.69 0.21
CA LYS A 112 -1.60 -4.35 -1.05
C LYS A 112 -0.83 -3.41 -1.97
N ILE A 113 -1.26 -2.15 -2.10
CA ILE A 113 -0.54 -1.14 -2.90
C ILE A 113 0.91 -0.97 -2.40
N LEU A 114 1.09 -0.86 -1.08
CA LEU A 114 2.42 -0.71 -0.46
C LEU A 114 3.33 -1.92 -0.71
N LEU A 115 2.74 -3.12 -0.78
CA LEU A 115 3.46 -4.37 -1.05
C LEU A 115 3.78 -4.58 -2.53
N GLU A 116 3.00 -4.00 -3.46
CA GLU A 116 3.20 -4.16 -4.91
C GLU A 116 4.42 -3.40 -5.45
N ASP A 117 4.79 -2.29 -4.82
CA ASP A 117 6.00 -1.53 -5.12
C ASP A 117 6.64 -1.04 -3.82
N TYR A 118 7.79 -1.60 -3.46
CA TYR A 118 8.48 -1.30 -2.20
C TYR A 118 8.82 0.20 -2.07
N ARG A 119 8.95 0.93 -3.20
CA ARG A 119 9.23 2.37 -3.21
C ARG A 119 8.07 3.20 -2.66
N LEU A 120 6.88 2.61 -2.59
CA LEU A 120 5.70 3.20 -1.98
C LEU A 120 5.65 3.03 -0.46
N SER A 121 6.58 2.25 0.12
CA SER A 121 6.67 1.98 1.56
C SER A 121 7.89 2.71 2.15
N PRO A 122 7.75 3.92 2.72
CA PRO A 122 8.87 4.71 3.22
C PRO A 122 9.74 3.95 4.24
N GLU A 123 9.12 3.15 5.11
CA GLU A 123 9.81 2.34 6.12
C GLU A 123 10.72 1.28 5.47
N ILE A 124 10.32 0.72 4.33
CA ILE A 124 11.15 -0.23 3.57
C ILE A 124 12.26 0.48 2.82
N VAL A 125 11.96 1.62 2.18
CA VAL A 125 12.97 2.40 1.44
C VAL A 125 14.11 2.82 2.37
N ASP A 126 13.77 3.32 3.56
CA ASP A 126 14.74 3.74 4.56
C ASP A 126 15.41 2.54 5.25
N GLY A 127 14.59 1.66 5.86
CA GLY A 127 15.06 0.55 6.69
C GLY A 127 15.83 -0.53 5.93
N CYS A 128 15.54 -0.71 4.63
CA CYS A 128 16.20 -1.71 3.77
C CYS A 128 17.15 -1.11 2.74
N SER A 129 17.50 0.19 2.87
CA SER A 129 18.35 0.92 1.92
C SER A 129 19.69 0.24 1.61
N ARG A 130 20.27 -0.49 2.57
CA ARG A 130 21.53 -1.24 2.40
C ARG A 130 21.34 -2.66 1.89
N ASP A 131 20.19 -3.26 2.20
CA ASP A 131 19.91 -4.67 1.91
C ASP A 131 19.35 -4.87 0.51
N ILE A 132 18.50 -3.95 0.04
CA ILE A 132 17.93 -3.99 -1.31
C ILE A 132 19.04 -4.08 -2.39
N PRO A 133 20.03 -3.16 -2.45
CA PRO A 133 21.07 -3.26 -3.47
C PRO A 133 22.00 -4.46 -3.27
N LYS A 134 22.16 -4.92 -2.03
CA LYS A 134 23.06 -6.04 -1.70
C LYS A 134 22.48 -7.41 -2.07
N PHE A 135 21.16 -7.58 -1.90
CA PHE A 135 20.52 -8.90 -1.99
C PHE A 135 19.46 -8.99 -3.11
N CYS A 136 18.78 -7.89 -3.43
CA CYS A 136 17.57 -7.88 -4.25
C CYS A 136 17.66 -6.94 -5.47
N ASN A 137 18.89 -6.66 -5.92
CA ASN A 137 19.18 -5.62 -6.91
C ASN A 137 18.41 -5.84 -8.22
N GLY A 138 17.63 -4.83 -8.66
CA GLY A 138 16.92 -4.83 -9.95
C GLY A 138 15.46 -5.29 -9.93
N LEU A 139 14.81 -5.37 -8.76
CA LEU A 139 13.39 -5.71 -8.65
C LEU A 139 12.57 -4.46 -8.39
N GLU A 140 11.74 -4.04 -9.35
CA GLU A 140 10.93 -2.80 -9.23
C GLU A 140 9.42 -3.01 -9.38
N VAL A 141 8.94 -4.22 -9.73
CA VAL A 141 7.54 -4.43 -10.13
C VAL A 141 6.96 -5.66 -9.45
N GLY A 142 5.74 -5.52 -8.89
CA GLY A 142 4.90 -6.64 -8.46
C GLY A 142 5.31 -7.28 -7.13
N GLY A 143 5.92 -6.52 -6.22
CA GLY A 143 6.26 -6.98 -4.86
C GLY A 143 7.40 -7.98 -4.75
N VAL A 144 8.10 -8.28 -5.85
CA VAL A 144 9.20 -9.25 -5.87
C VAL A 144 10.34 -8.84 -4.92
N THR A 145 10.58 -7.54 -4.77
CA THR A 145 11.59 -7.00 -3.83
C THR A 145 11.26 -7.36 -2.38
N ILE A 146 10.00 -7.19 -1.98
CA ILE A 146 9.56 -7.55 -0.62
C ILE A 146 9.70 -9.06 -0.40
N HIS A 147 9.30 -9.87 -1.38
CA HIS A 147 9.49 -11.32 -1.32
C HIS A 147 10.95 -11.73 -1.21
N CYS A 148 11.85 -11.13 -1.99
CA CYS A 148 13.29 -11.36 -1.90
C CYS A 148 13.82 -11.02 -0.49
N LEU A 149 13.47 -9.85 0.04
CA LEU A 149 13.88 -9.45 1.39
C LEU A 149 13.39 -10.43 2.45
N MET A 150 12.16 -10.95 2.32
CA MET A 150 11.60 -11.96 3.22
C MET A 150 12.39 -13.28 3.18
N GLU A 151 12.91 -13.71 2.02
CA GLU A 151 13.74 -14.92 1.95
C GLU A 151 15.04 -14.76 2.75
N HIS A 152 15.62 -13.57 2.72
CA HIS A 152 16.85 -13.26 3.45
C HIS A 152 16.65 -13.11 4.97
N THR A 153 15.43 -12.89 5.46
CA THR A 153 15.13 -12.99 6.91
C THR A 153 15.34 -14.42 7.45
N LYS A 154 15.12 -15.43 6.61
CA LYS A 154 15.19 -16.86 6.97
C LYS A 154 16.54 -17.50 6.69
N ALA A 155 17.52 -16.73 6.22
CA ALA A 155 18.83 -17.26 5.83
C ALA A 155 19.58 -17.85 7.03
N ARG A 156 20.12 -19.07 6.88
CA ARG A 156 20.89 -19.74 7.95
C ARG A 156 22.25 -19.09 8.22
N ARG A 157 22.91 -18.59 7.18
CA ARG A 157 24.24 -17.96 7.29
C ARG A 157 24.09 -16.47 7.52
N GLN A 158 24.76 -15.93 8.53
CA GLN A 158 24.68 -14.51 8.90
C GLN A 158 25.03 -13.57 7.74
N LYS A 159 25.99 -13.93 6.88
CA LYS A 159 26.39 -13.12 5.71
C LYS A 159 25.28 -12.91 4.67
N ASN A 160 24.26 -13.78 4.67
CA ASN A 160 23.12 -13.75 3.76
C ASN A 160 21.86 -13.22 4.44
N LYS A 161 21.93 -12.76 5.69
CA LYS A 161 20.80 -12.10 6.36
C LYS A 161 20.80 -10.61 6.05
N ILE A 162 19.60 -10.06 5.93
CA ILE A 162 19.37 -8.62 5.97
C ILE A 162 19.70 -8.05 7.36
N THR A 163 19.77 -6.72 7.47
CA THR A 163 20.01 -6.08 8.76
C THR A 163 18.78 -6.16 9.68
N SER A 164 18.99 -5.93 10.97
CA SER A 164 17.92 -5.86 11.97
C SER A 164 16.93 -4.73 11.67
N GLU A 165 17.40 -3.62 11.11
CA GLU A 165 16.56 -2.48 10.71
C GLU A 165 15.61 -2.89 9.59
N CYS A 166 16.12 -3.53 8.54
CA CYS A 166 15.29 -4.00 7.42
C CYS A 166 14.32 -5.10 7.85
N GLN A 167 14.76 -6.02 8.72
CA GLN A 167 13.86 -7.03 9.27
C GLN A 167 12.69 -6.39 10.03
N ARG A 168 12.96 -5.41 10.89
CA ARG A 168 11.91 -4.69 11.64
C ARG A 168 10.96 -3.94 10.69
N ALA A 169 11.48 -3.33 9.63
CA ALA A 169 10.67 -2.65 8.62
C ALA A 169 9.72 -3.62 7.89
N LEU A 170 10.20 -4.81 7.50
CA LEU A 170 9.36 -5.86 6.91
C LEU A 170 8.29 -6.36 7.89
N GLU A 171 8.64 -6.55 9.17
CA GLU A 171 7.68 -6.97 10.19
C GLU A 171 6.57 -5.94 10.37
N ILE A 172 6.86 -4.64 10.29
CA ILE A 172 5.86 -3.57 10.32
C ILE A 172 4.96 -3.64 9.08
N LEU A 173 5.55 -3.86 7.89
CA LEU A 173 4.78 -3.91 6.64
C LEU A 173 3.92 -5.18 6.50
N ILE A 174 4.25 -6.29 7.17
CA ILE A 174 3.53 -7.59 7.08
C ILE A 174 2.55 -7.85 8.24
N LYS A 175 2.73 -7.22 9.40
CA LYS A 175 1.87 -7.37 10.59
C LYS A 175 0.43 -6.91 10.46
#